data_AF-A0A939HKF8-F1
#
_entry.id   AF-A0A939HKF8-F1
#
_cell.length_a   1.000
_cell.length_b   1.000
_cell.length_c   1.000
_cell.angle_alpha   90.00
_cell.angle_beta   90.00
_cell.angle_gamma   90.00
#
_symmetry.space_group_name_H-M   'P 1'
#
loop_
_entity.id
_entity.type
_entity.pdbx_description
1 polymer ?
#
loop_
_entity_poly.entity_id
_entity_poly.type
_entity_poly.pdbx_seq_one_letter_code
_entity_poly.pdbx_strand_id
1 'polypeptide(L)'
;MNEQAPPRGRVAQGGFTLLELLVALVVFSLVLLVLEQGFRAATMLFERQRSLLDGQAELGAFDRVLRGLIAQADPGSGPGGTSGPVASLDSAAGGEPTGGLSASPTSSIGAGGGSGLFFVGQAHGLALRTVLPQALRAAAGMGADGQADIRLGVDGAHRLILGWVAYRHVIAPAMPVRQQVLLAGVQDMECAYFSNGNWKKTWYGDRLPELVRIGIRFVPRDGRHWPDIVAAPLRDPMP
;
A
#
# COMPACT_ATOMS: atom_id res chain seq x y z
N MET A 1 -108.04 6.91 12.72
CA MET A 1 -107.01 7.91 13.05
C MET A 1 -105.66 7.23 12.84
N ASN A 2 -105.08 7.36 11.65
CA ASN A 2 -103.95 6.56 11.18
C ASN A 2 -102.66 7.38 11.06
N GLU A 3 -101.57 6.71 11.44
CA GLU A 3 -100.18 6.85 11.01
C GLU A 3 -99.34 8.08 11.43
N GLN A 4 -98.22 7.78 12.09
CA GLN A 4 -96.90 8.32 11.73
C GLN A 4 -95.78 7.48 12.34
N ALA A 5 -95.04 6.74 11.50
CA ALA A 5 -93.77 6.12 11.84
C ALA A 5 -92.62 6.99 11.29
N PRO A 6 -91.49 7.15 12.01
CA PRO A 6 -90.40 8.00 11.56
C PRO A 6 -89.57 7.34 10.44
N PRO A 7 -89.00 8.13 9.51
CA PRO A 7 -88.20 7.61 8.41
C PRO A 7 -86.86 7.07 8.91
N ARG A 8 -86.53 5.84 8.48
CA ARG A 8 -85.22 5.21 8.70
C ARG A 8 -84.16 5.95 7.86
N GLY A 9 -83.08 6.37 8.53
CA GLY A 9 -81.93 7.01 7.88
C GLY A 9 -81.31 6.10 6.82
N ARG A 10 -81.15 6.62 5.60
CA ARG A 10 -80.40 5.96 4.54
C ARG A 10 -78.92 5.98 4.91
N VAL A 11 -78.34 4.81 5.14
CA VAL A 11 -76.89 4.59 5.15
C VAL A 11 -76.41 4.82 3.72
N ALA A 12 -75.65 5.89 3.50
CA ALA A 12 -75.05 6.17 2.20
C ALA A 12 -73.97 5.11 1.92
N GLN A 13 -74.28 4.17 1.04
CA GLN A 13 -73.29 3.29 0.41
C GLN A 13 -72.46 4.15 -0.55
N GLY A 14 -71.28 4.57 -0.10
CA GLY A 14 -70.28 5.20 -0.96
C GLY A 14 -69.71 4.16 -1.92
N GLY A 15 -70.33 4.01 -3.09
CA GLY A 15 -69.73 3.24 -4.18
C GLY A 15 -68.44 3.93 -4.60
N PHE A 16 -67.31 3.22 -4.47
CA PHE A 16 -66.01 3.68 -4.95
C PHE A 16 -66.14 4.09 -6.42
N THR A 17 -65.93 5.36 -6.71
CA THR A 17 -66.08 5.87 -8.08
C THR A 17 -64.92 5.35 -8.94
N LEU A 18 -65.18 5.04 -10.20
CA LEU A 18 -64.16 4.61 -11.17
C LEU A 18 -63.02 5.65 -11.28
N LEU A 19 -63.34 6.92 -11.03
CA LEU A 19 -62.40 8.03 -10.94
C LEU A 19 -61.36 7.84 -9.83
N GLU A 20 -61.77 7.37 -8.66
CA GLU A 20 -60.90 7.19 -7.50
C GLU A 20 -59.86 6.09 -7.73
N LEU A 21 -60.27 4.99 -8.38
CA LEU A 21 -59.34 3.95 -8.83
C LEU A 21 -58.34 4.47 -9.86
N LEU A 22 -58.79 5.34 -10.79
CA LEU A 22 -57.91 5.94 -11.79
C LEU A 22 -56.87 6.87 -11.13
N VAL A 23 -57.31 7.72 -10.19
CA VAL A 23 -56.42 8.61 -9.43
C VAL A 23 -55.43 7.81 -8.61
N ALA A 24 -55.88 6.76 -7.91
CA ALA A 24 -55.00 5.89 -7.13
C ALA A 24 -53.90 5.24 -7.98
N LEU A 25 -54.23 4.77 -9.19
CA LEU A 25 -53.26 4.19 -10.11
C LEU A 25 -52.23 5.22 -10.61
N VAL A 26 -52.65 6.44 -10.92
CA VAL A 26 -51.75 7.52 -11.35
C VAL A 26 -50.80 7.91 -10.22
N VAL A 27 -51.31 8.10 -9.01
CA VAL A 27 -50.50 8.43 -7.82
C VAL A 27 -49.52 7.31 -7.52
N PHE A 28 -49.97 6.06 -7.57
CA PHE A 28 -49.12 4.89 -7.32
C PHE A 28 -47.99 4.79 -8.35
N SER A 29 -48.29 5.04 -9.63
CA SER A 29 -47.28 5.03 -10.70
C SER A 29 -46.24 6.13 -10.49
N LEU A 30 -46.65 7.33 -10.07
CA LEU A 30 -45.75 8.44 -9.71
C LEU A 30 -44.86 8.09 -8.52
N VAL A 31 -45.43 7.49 -7.47
CA VAL A 31 -44.69 7.08 -6.27
C VAL A 31 -43.64 6.02 -6.62
N LEU A 32 -43.99 5.02 -7.43
CA LEU A 32 -43.03 4.00 -7.87
C LEU A 32 -41.91 4.59 -8.71
N LEU A 33 -42.20 5.55 -9.59
CA LEU A 33 -41.20 6.24 -10.42
C LEU A 33 -40.17 6.99 -9.58
N VAL A 34 -40.62 7.72 -8.55
CA VAL A 34 -39.74 8.46 -7.64
C VAL A 34 -38.89 7.49 -6.80
N LEU A 35 -39.48 6.39 -6.33
CA LEU A 35 -38.76 5.35 -5.59
C LEU A 35 -37.67 4.68 -6.44
N GLU A 36 -37.97 4.37 -7.70
CA GLU A 36 -36.98 3.77 -8.61
C GLU A 36 -35.81 4.74 -8.90
N GLN A 37 -36.13 6.02 -9.13
CA GLN A 37 -35.12 7.06 -9.34
C GLN A 37 -34.23 7.25 -8.11
N GLY A 38 -34.82 7.29 -6.91
CA GLY A 38 -34.08 7.39 -5.66
C GLY A 38 -33.18 6.18 -5.40
N PHE A 39 -33.67 4.97 -5.70
CA PHE A 39 -32.90 3.74 -5.51
C PHE A 39 -31.68 3.66 -6.45
N ARG A 40 -31.85 3.99 -7.74
CA ARG A 40 -30.74 4.04 -8.70
C ARG A 40 -29.69 5.09 -8.35
N ALA A 41 -30.11 6.25 -7.81
CA ALA A 41 -29.19 7.30 -7.38
C ALA A 41 -28.40 6.88 -6.12
N ALA A 42 -29.04 6.19 -5.18
CA ALA A 42 -28.39 5.69 -3.98
C ALA A 42 -27.28 4.68 -4.31
N THR A 43 -27.53 3.72 -5.21
CA THR A 43 -26.51 2.72 -5.58
C THR A 43 -25.29 3.35 -6.25
N MET A 44 -25.48 4.36 -7.11
CA MET A 44 -24.37 5.09 -7.75
C MET A 44 -23.52 5.90 -6.75
N LEU A 45 -24.12 6.44 -5.69
CA LEU A 45 -23.40 7.22 -4.67
C LEU A 45 -22.52 6.32 -3.78
N PHE A 46 -23.00 5.13 -3.41
CA PHE A 46 -22.28 4.17 -2.58
C PHE A 46 -21.07 3.55 -3.29
N GLU A 47 -21.18 3.28 -4.61
CA GLU A 47 -20.06 2.77 -5.40
C GLU A 47 -18.89 3.76 -5.43
N ARG A 48 -19.18 5.05 -5.51
CA ARG A 48 -18.16 6.12 -5.52
C ARG A 48 -17.45 6.26 -4.16
N GLN A 49 -18.17 6.05 -3.06
CA GLN A 49 -17.60 6.07 -1.71
C GLN A 49 -16.71 4.84 -1.44
N ARG A 50 -17.07 3.67 -1.97
CA ARG A 50 -16.33 2.42 -1.76
C ARG A 50 -14.94 2.46 -2.40
N SER A 51 -14.82 3.07 -3.58
CA SER A 51 -13.53 3.25 -4.26
C SER A 51 -12.52 4.08 -3.45
N LEU A 52 -12.99 5.04 -2.63
CA LEU A 52 -12.12 5.84 -1.75
C LEU A 52 -11.69 5.05 -0.51
N LEU A 53 -12.55 4.18 0.02
CA LEU A 53 -12.26 3.35 1.19
C LEU A 53 -11.32 2.19 0.86
N ASP A 54 -11.48 1.56 -0.31
CA ASP A 54 -10.58 0.48 -0.76
C ASP A 54 -9.14 1.00 -0.96
N GLY A 55 -9.01 2.21 -1.52
CA GLY A 55 -7.71 2.88 -1.62
C GLY A 55 -7.07 3.12 -0.25
N GLN A 56 -7.81 3.60 0.75
CA GLN A 56 -7.25 3.83 2.09
C GLN A 56 -6.92 2.54 2.85
N ALA A 57 -7.69 1.46 2.67
CA ALA A 57 -7.42 0.18 3.30
C ALA A 57 -6.15 -0.48 2.76
N GLU A 58 -5.93 -0.40 1.44
CA GLU A 58 -4.69 -0.84 0.78
C GLU A 58 -3.49 -0.07 1.33
N LEU A 59 -3.64 1.26 1.46
CA LEU A 59 -2.61 2.10 2.03
C LEU A 59 -2.27 1.65 3.47
N GLY A 60 -3.26 1.49 4.35
CA GLY A 60 -3.01 1.05 5.73
C GLY A 60 -2.37 -0.35 5.87
N ALA A 61 -2.59 -1.25 4.91
CA ALA A 61 -1.87 -2.52 4.86
C ALA A 61 -0.40 -2.34 4.50
N PHE A 62 -0.11 -1.46 3.53
CA PHE A 62 1.25 -1.13 3.11
C PHE A 62 2.08 -0.49 4.24
N ASP A 63 1.52 0.44 5.02
CA ASP A 63 2.23 1.07 6.17
C ASP A 63 2.73 0.00 7.14
N ARG A 64 1.85 -0.94 7.49
CA ARG A 64 2.17 -2.02 8.43
C ARG A 64 3.27 -2.93 7.91
N VAL A 65 3.27 -3.23 6.61
CA VAL A 65 4.33 -4.03 5.97
C VAL A 65 5.66 -3.28 6.03
N LEU A 66 5.68 -2.01 5.62
CA LEU A 66 6.91 -1.23 5.56
C LEU A 66 7.51 -1.00 6.96
N ARG A 67 6.66 -0.62 7.91
CA ARG A 67 7.02 -0.46 9.32
C ARG A 67 7.56 -1.76 9.89
N GLY A 68 6.94 -2.91 9.56
CA GLY A 68 7.41 -4.22 9.98
C GLY A 68 8.80 -4.56 9.43
N LEU A 69 9.06 -4.30 8.15
CA LEU A 69 10.35 -4.53 7.49
C LEU A 69 11.46 -3.66 8.08
N ILE A 70 11.20 -2.38 8.33
CA ILE A 70 12.18 -1.47 8.93
C ILE A 70 12.43 -1.85 10.39
N ALA A 71 11.36 -2.10 11.15
CA ALA A 71 11.46 -2.48 12.55
C ALA A 71 12.25 -3.77 12.72
N GLN A 72 12.10 -4.76 11.84
CA GLN A 72 12.83 -6.02 11.91
C GLN A 72 14.17 -5.98 11.14
N ALA A 73 14.71 -4.79 10.83
CA ALA A 73 16.03 -4.71 10.19
C ALA A 73 17.10 -5.26 11.15
N ASP A 74 17.92 -6.16 10.65
CA ASP A 74 18.97 -6.83 11.42
C ASP A 74 20.25 -5.98 11.39
N PRO A 75 20.81 -5.57 12.55
CA PRO A 75 22.08 -4.84 12.60
C PRO A 75 23.28 -5.69 12.18
N GLY A 76 23.13 -7.01 12.06
CA GLY A 76 24.23 -7.91 11.71
C GLY A 76 25.08 -8.26 12.91
N SER A 77 24.48 -8.85 13.94
CA SER A 77 25.21 -9.30 15.14
C SER A 77 26.01 -10.58 14.85
N GLY A 78 27.09 -10.45 14.08
CA GLY A 78 28.09 -11.49 13.87
C GLY A 78 29.30 -11.24 14.78
N PRO A 79 29.60 -12.10 15.77
CA PRO A 79 30.79 -11.96 16.61
C PRO A 79 32.04 -12.29 15.77
N GLY A 80 32.72 -11.26 15.24
CA GLY A 80 34.02 -11.42 14.57
C GLY A 80 34.29 -10.63 13.28
N GLY A 81 33.54 -9.57 12.96
CA GLY A 81 33.75 -8.80 11.72
C GLY A 81 35.04 -7.97 11.72
N THR A 82 36.13 -8.52 11.18
CA THR A 82 37.26 -7.70 10.71
C THR A 82 36.82 -6.93 9.46
N SER A 83 37.01 -5.62 9.47
CA SER A 83 36.59 -4.69 8.41
C SER A 83 37.27 -5.03 7.08
N GLY A 84 36.54 -5.69 6.18
CA GLY A 84 36.91 -5.84 4.77
C GLY A 84 36.34 -4.70 3.91
N PRO A 85 36.95 -4.40 2.74
CA PRO A 85 36.60 -3.23 1.94
C PRO A 85 35.19 -3.33 1.35
N VAL A 86 34.41 -2.25 1.56
CA VAL A 86 33.02 -2.10 1.15
C VAL A 86 32.95 -1.96 -0.38
N ALA A 87 32.16 -2.79 -1.05
CA ALA A 87 31.91 -2.66 -2.48
C ALA A 87 31.22 -1.32 -2.76
N SER A 88 31.96 -0.40 -3.38
CA SER A 88 31.54 0.92 -3.81
C SER A 88 30.43 0.82 -4.87
N LEU A 89 29.22 1.25 -4.50
CA LEU A 89 28.19 1.69 -5.44
C LEU A 89 28.50 3.14 -5.80
N ASP A 90 29.45 3.37 -6.70
CA ASP A 90 29.74 4.72 -7.22
C ASP A 90 29.51 4.80 -8.73
N SER A 91 28.99 5.96 -9.14
CA SER A 91 28.87 6.50 -10.51
C SER A 91 27.89 5.87 -11.49
N ALA A 92 26.67 6.43 -11.51
CA ALA A 92 25.93 6.69 -12.75
C ALA A 92 25.25 8.06 -12.65
N ALA A 93 26.04 9.13 -12.62
CA ALA A 93 25.56 10.50 -12.81
C ALA A 93 26.55 11.24 -13.71
N GLY A 94 26.28 11.26 -15.02
CA GLY A 94 26.99 12.07 -16.00
C GLY A 94 26.80 11.59 -17.44
N GLY A 95 25.92 12.25 -18.21
CA GLY A 95 25.85 12.13 -19.67
C GLY A 95 24.44 12.18 -20.27
N GLU A 96 24.06 13.38 -20.75
CA GLU A 96 23.12 13.79 -21.84
C GLU A 96 21.91 12.93 -22.29
N PRO A 97 20.80 13.58 -22.74
CA PRO A 97 19.55 12.93 -23.14
C PRO A 97 19.54 12.57 -24.62
N THR A 98 19.49 11.29 -24.97
CA THR A 98 19.04 10.84 -26.30
C THR A 98 18.23 9.55 -26.18
N GLY A 99 17.02 9.57 -26.76
CA GLY A 99 15.98 8.59 -26.55
C GLY A 99 16.30 7.16 -27.00
N GLY A 100 15.60 6.20 -26.37
CA GLY A 100 15.59 4.79 -26.74
C GLY A 100 15.12 3.93 -25.58
N LEU A 101 13.85 3.54 -25.60
CA LEU A 101 13.24 2.56 -24.69
C LEU A 101 13.99 1.22 -24.78
N SER A 102 14.48 0.64 -23.66
CA SER A 102 14.45 -0.81 -23.35
C SER A 102 15.35 -1.20 -22.15
N ALA A 103 14.77 -2.04 -21.27
CA ALA A 103 15.40 -3.09 -20.46
C ALA A 103 16.14 -2.76 -19.14
N SER A 104 15.43 -3.11 -18.05
CA SER A 104 15.90 -3.75 -16.81
C SER A 104 16.78 -2.97 -15.84
N PRO A 105 16.31 -2.68 -14.59
CA PRO A 105 17.22 -2.48 -13.47
C PRO A 105 17.82 -3.84 -13.05
N THR A 106 18.67 -4.43 -13.90
CA THR A 106 19.60 -5.50 -13.53
C THR A 106 20.86 -4.84 -12.96
N SER A 107 20.70 -4.03 -11.91
CA SER A 107 21.83 -3.63 -11.07
C SER A 107 22.09 -4.79 -10.13
N SER A 108 22.88 -5.74 -10.66
CA SER A 108 23.57 -6.84 -9.98
C SER A 108 23.31 -6.91 -8.47
N ILE A 109 22.46 -7.85 -8.07
CA ILE A 109 22.65 -8.50 -6.77
C ILE A 109 23.95 -9.28 -6.93
N GLY A 110 25.06 -8.61 -6.65
CA GLY A 110 26.40 -9.17 -6.80
C GLY A 110 26.50 -10.44 -5.96
N ALA A 111 26.71 -11.57 -6.63
CA ALA A 111 27.25 -12.77 -6.03
C ALA A 111 28.73 -12.51 -5.68
N GLY A 112 28.96 -11.65 -4.68
CA GLY A 112 30.26 -11.39 -4.09
C GLY A 112 30.22 -11.82 -2.64
N GLY A 113 30.95 -12.88 -2.29
CA GLY A 113 31.04 -13.45 -0.95
C GLY A 113 31.79 -12.58 0.06
N GLY A 114 31.49 -11.28 0.13
CA GLY A 114 32.03 -10.34 1.11
C GLY A 114 30.91 -9.73 1.92
N SER A 115 31.00 -9.87 3.24
CA SER A 115 30.29 -9.14 4.30
C SER A 115 28.87 -8.65 3.97
N GLY A 116 27.89 -9.38 4.51
CA GLY A 116 26.45 -9.18 4.27
C GLY A 116 26.02 -7.71 4.35
N LEU A 117 25.24 -7.29 3.37
CA LEU A 117 24.65 -5.95 3.33
C LEU A 117 23.67 -5.79 4.50
N PHE A 118 24.08 -5.13 5.58
CA PHE A 118 23.25 -4.97 6.78
C PHE A 118 22.15 -3.93 6.54
N PHE A 119 22.56 -2.71 6.20
CA PHE A 119 21.65 -1.62 5.83
C PHE A 119 22.38 -0.58 4.98
N VAL A 120 21.85 -0.30 3.79
CA VAL A 120 22.32 0.74 2.88
C VAL A 120 21.13 1.59 2.47
N GLY A 121 21.26 2.90 2.67
CA GLY A 121 20.21 3.87 2.42
C GLY A 121 20.60 4.91 1.38
N GLN A 122 19.74 5.14 0.40
CA GLN A 122 19.82 6.20 -0.61
C GLN A 122 18.63 7.13 -0.50
N ALA A 123 18.70 8.29 -1.15
CA ALA A 123 17.58 9.23 -1.17
C ALA A 123 16.31 8.62 -1.78
N HIS A 124 16.40 7.69 -2.74
CA HIS A 124 15.24 7.14 -3.46
C HIS A 124 15.12 5.62 -3.36
N GLY A 125 15.78 5.02 -2.37
CA GLY A 125 15.83 3.57 -2.24
C GLY A 125 16.55 3.15 -0.99
N LEU A 126 16.22 1.96 -0.50
CA LEU A 126 16.98 1.36 0.59
C LEU A 126 17.13 -0.14 0.36
N ALA A 127 18.17 -0.68 0.95
CA ALA A 127 18.46 -2.09 0.94
C ALA A 127 18.83 -2.49 2.37
N LEU A 128 18.22 -3.54 2.88
CA LEU A 128 18.46 -3.97 4.25
C LEU A 128 18.22 -5.47 4.39
N ARG A 129 18.83 -6.05 5.41
CA ARG A 129 18.53 -7.41 5.84
C ARG A 129 17.41 -7.39 6.87
N THR A 130 16.41 -8.22 6.70
CA THR A 130 15.29 -8.32 7.64
C THR A 130 14.62 -9.69 7.57
N VAL A 131 13.72 -9.95 8.51
CA VAL A 131 12.78 -11.06 8.45
C VAL A 131 11.54 -10.60 7.68
N LEU A 132 11.16 -11.37 6.65
CA LEU A 132 9.97 -11.04 5.86
C LEU A 132 8.68 -11.21 6.68
N PRO A 133 7.76 -10.23 6.62
CA PRO A 133 6.41 -10.34 7.15
C PRO A 133 5.74 -11.63 6.71
N GLN A 134 4.93 -12.23 7.59
CA GLN A 134 4.30 -13.53 7.35
C GLN A 134 3.54 -13.61 6.02
N ALA A 135 2.87 -12.53 5.61
CA ALA A 135 2.16 -12.44 4.34
C ALA A 135 3.10 -12.63 3.13
N LEU A 136 4.25 -11.96 3.12
CA LEU A 136 5.25 -12.08 2.05
C LEU A 136 6.01 -13.41 2.11
N ARG A 137 6.23 -13.93 3.31
CA ARG A 137 6.91 -15.22 3.53
C ARG A 137 6.11 -16.38 2.97
N ALA A 138 4.79 -16.39 3.20
CA ALA A 138 3.87 -17.38 2.64
C ALA A 138 3.86 -17.34 1.11
N ALA A 139 3.74 -16.13 0.52
CA ALA A 139 3.82 -15.94 -0.93
C ALA A 139 5.19 -16.36 -1.51
N ALA A 140 6.27 -16.21 -0.73
CA ALA A 140 7.60 -16.61 -1.12
C ALA A 140 7.91 -18.11 -0.89
N GLY A 141 7.03 -18.87 -0.23
CA GLY A 141 7.31 -20.25 0.17
C GLY A 141 8.53 -20.37 1.10
N MET A 142 8.79 -19.36 1.93
CA MET A 142 9.90 -19.36 2.89
C MET A 142 9.51 -19.98 4.24
N GLY A 143 10.48 -20.66 4.87
CA GLY A 143 10.32 -21.28 6.19
C GLY A 143 10.27 -20.29 7.35
N ALA A 144 10.26 -20.80 8.59
CA ALA A 144 10.04 -20.00 9.79
C ALA A 144 11.04 -18.83 9.97
N ASP A 145 12.31 -19.01 9.61
CA ASP A 145 13.36 -17.99 9.79
C ASP A 145 13.16 -16.78 8.88
N GLY A 146 12.63 -17.00 7.66
CA GLY A 146 12.13 -15.94 6.77
C GLY A 146 13.10 -14.80 6.42
N GLN A 147 14.41 -14.93 6.72
CA GLN A 147 15.37 -13.86 6.55
C GLN A 147 15.65 -13.64 5.07
N ALA A 148 15.68 -12.37 4.67
CA ALA A 148 15.92 -11.98 3.29
C ALA A 148 16.69 -10.66 3.23
N ASP A 149 17.52 -10.55 2.20
CA ASP A 149 18.07 -9.28 1.77
C ASP A 149 17.01 -8.62 0.87
N ILE A 150 16.47 -7.49 1.33
CA ILE A 150 15.41 -6.77 0.64
C ILE A 150 15.94 -5.49 -0.02
N ARG A 151 15.27 -5.07 -1.08
CA ARG A 151 15.46 -3.79 -1.76
C ARG A 151 14.11 -3.15 -2.00
N LEU A 152 14.00 -1.89 -1.61
CA LEU A 152 12.83 -1.05 -1.85
C LEU A 152 13.24 0.09 -2.79
N GLY A 153 12.42 0.32 -3.81
CA GLY A 153 12.65 1.40 -4.78
C GLY A 153 11.45 1.61 -5.68
N VAL A 154 11.47 2.69 -6.45
CA VAL A 154 10.48 2.97 -7.49
C VAL A 154 11.06 2.59 -8.84
N ASP A 155 10.29 1.86 -9.65
CA ASP A 155 10.69 1.49 -11.01
C ASP A 155 10.33 2.58 -12.04
N GLY A 156 10.83 2.43 -13.27
CA GLY A 156 10.53 3.37 -14.36
C GLY A 156 9.05 3.37 -14.81
N ALA A 157 8.23 2.45 -14.31
CA ALA A 157 6.80 2.38 -14.57
C ALA A 157 5.96 3.03 -13.45
N HIS A 158 6.58 3.81 -12.56
CA HIS A 158 5.92 4.46 -11.41
C HIS A 158 5.29 3.46 -10.44
N ARG A 159 5.96 2.33 -10.23
CA ARG A 159 5.55 1.31 -9.27
C ARG A 159 6.58 1.22 -8.15
N LEU A 160 6.11 1.24 -6.92
CA LEU A 160 6.93 0.90 -5.78
C LEU A 160 7.11 -0.62 -5.74
N ILE A 161 8.36 -1.05 -5.86
CA ILE A 161 8.74 -2.46 -5.91
C ILE A 161 9.50 -2.85 -4.65
N LEU A 162 9.16 -4.02 -4.13
CA LEU A 162 9.94 -4.73 -3.13
C LEU A 162 10.59 -5.93 -3.82
N GLY A 163 11.90 -5.88 -3.94
CA GLY A 163 12.73 -7.01 -4.37
C GLY A 163 13.30 -7.73 -3.16
N TRP A 164 13.38 -9.06 -3.18
CA TRP A 164 14.05 -9.82 -2.13
C TRP A 164 14.72 -11.09 -2.63
N VAL A 165 15.76 -11.47 -1.91
CA VAL A 165 16.45 -12.76 -2.06
C VAL A 165 16.49 -13.42 -0.67
N ALA A 166 16.12 -14.69 -0.60
CA ALA A 166 16.20 -15.44 0.66
C ALA A 166 17.66 -15.48 1.13
N TYR A 167 17.90 -15.06 2.35
CA TYR A 167 19.23 -15.04 2.93
C TYR A 167 19.67 -16.48 3.24
N ARG A 168 20.91 -16.83 2.87
CA ARG A 168 21.52 -18.12 3.17
C ARG A 168 22.97 -17.92 3.59
N HIS A 169 23.36 -18.65 4.63
CA HIS A 169 24.73 -18.66 5.13
C HIS A 169 25.70 -19.49 4.27
N VAL A 170 25.23 -20.13 3.20
CA VAL A 170 26.02 -21.06 2.37
C VAL A 170 26.08 -20.55 0.93
N ILE A 171 27.28 -20.59 0.35
CA ILE A 171 27.54 -20.25 -1.06
C ILE A 171 26.83 -21.29 -1.95
N ALA A 172 25.69 -20.90 -2.48
CA ALA A 172 24.85 -21.68 -3.39
C ALA A 172 24.60 -20.85 -4.67
N PRO A 173 24.16 -21.45 -5.79
CA PRO A 173 23.83 -20.71 -7.01
C PRO A 173 22.81 -19.59 -6.73
N ALA A 174 23.02 -18.44 -7.38
CA ALA A 174 22.23 -17.23 -7.17
C ALA A 174 20.73 -17.51 -7.37
N MET A 175 19.93 -17.35 -6.32
CA MET A 175 18.48 -17.47 -6.43
C MET A 175 17.92 -16.32 -7.29
N PRO A 176 16.84 -16.56 -8.05
CA PRO A 176 16.15 -15.50 -8.75
C PRO A 176 15.62 -14.49 -7.73
N VAL A 177 15.86 -13.21 -8.00
CA VAL A 177 15.29 -12.10 -7.25
C VAL A 177 13.79 -12.17 -7.38
N ARG A 178 13.09 -12.27 -6.25
CA ARG A 178 11.63 -12.17 -6.25
C ARG A 178 11.27 -10.70 -6.14
N GLN A 179 10.26 -10.29 -6.90
CA GLN A 179 9.77 -8.92 -6.88
C GLN A 179 8.27 -8.92 -6.66
N GLN A 180 7.80 -7.97 -5.86
CA GLN A 180 6.38 -7.68 -5.70
C GLN A 180 6.16 -6.19 -5.87
N VAL A 181 5.16 -5.85 -6.67
CA VAL A 181 4.64 -4.49 -6.74
C VAL A 181 3.82 -4.26 -5.49
N LEU A 182 4.24 -3.30 -4.68
CA LEU A 182 3.54 -2.92 -3.45
C LEU A 182 2.51 -1.84 -3.72
N LEU A 183 2.80 -0.91 -4.65
CA LEU A 183 1.92 0.20 -4.95
C LEU A 183 2.17 0.71 -6.38
N ALA A 184 1.11 1.06 -7.09
CA ALA A 184 1.18 1.69 -8.41
C ALA A 184 0.87 3.19 -8.33
N GLY A 185 1.32 3.96 -9.33
CA GLY A 185 1.09 5.42 -9.41
C GLY A 185 2.04 6.23 -8.53
N VAL A 186 3.14 5.63 -8.08
CA VAL A 186 4.15 6.29 -7.27
C VAL A 186 5.09 7.07 -8.18
N GLN A 187 5.06 8.40 -8.06
CA GLN A 187 5.94 9.29 -8.81
C GLN A 187 7.36 9.23 -8.26
N ASP A 188 7.50 9.31 -6.94
CA ASP A 188 8.80 9.42 -6.28
C ASP A 188 8.74 8.84 -4.86
N MET A 189 9.88 8.37 -4.38
CA MET A 189 10.06 7.92 -3.00
C MET A 189 11.28 8.63 -2.43
N GLU A 190 11.13 9.23 -1.25
CA GLU A 190 12.22 9.87 -0.55
C GLU A 190 12.52 9.15 0.77
N CYS A 191 13.79 8.86 1.02
CA CYS A 191 14.26 8.30 2.26
C CYS A 191 15.21 9.27 2.97
N ALA A 192 15.05 9.37 4.29
CA ALA A 192 15.97 10.09 5.16
C ALA A 192 16.28 9.25 6.40
N TYR A 193 17.50 9.41 6.90
CA TYR A 193 18.07 8.57 7.95
C TYR A 193 18.53 9.47 9.10
N PHE A 194 18.04 9.21 10.30
CA PHE A 194 18.37 10.00 11.48
C PHE A 194 19.53 9.38 12.26
N SER A 195 20.51 10.22 12.61
CA SER A 195 21.62 9.85 13.49
C SER A 195 22.22 11.09 14.13
N ASN A 196 22.67 10.98 15.39
CA ASN A 196 23.39 12.07 16.07
C ASN A 196 22.65 13.42 15.97
N GLY A 197 21.33 13.40 16.17
CA GLY A 197 20.50 14.60 16.12
C GLY A 197 20.20 15.17 14.73
N ASN A 198 20.66 14.54 13.64
CA ASN A 198 20.56 15.09 12.29
C ASN A 198 19.99 14.08 11.27
N TRP A 199 19.21 14.59 10.32
CA TRP A 199 18.71 13.84 9.18
C TRP A 199 19.70 13.86 8.01
N LYS A 200 19.94 12.70 7.41
CA LYS A 200 20.81 12.50 6.25
C LYS A 200 20.02 11.86 5.12
N LYS A 201 20.35 12.20 3.86
CA LYS A 201 19.71 11.62 2.66
C LYS A 201 20.31 10.26 2.26
N THR A 202 21.49 9.94 2.78
CA THR A 202 22.21 8.72 2.48
C THR A 202 22.68 8.09 3.78
N TRP A 203 22.73 6.76 3.79
CA TRP A 203 23.24 5.97 4.90
C TRP A 203 24.18 4.89 4.41
N TYR A 204 25.42 4.97 4.88
CA TYR A 204 26.43 3.95 4.68
C TYR A 204 27.10 3.76 6.04
N GLY A 205 27.00 2.56 6.61
CA GLY A 205 27.53 2.30 7.93
C GLY A 205 27.34 0.85 8.36
N ASP A 206 28.12 0.47 9.36
CA ASP A 206 28.07 -0.79 10.09
C ASP A 206 27.00 -0.80 11.20
N ARG A 207 26.29 0.32 11.38
CA ARG A 207 25.19 0.47 12.35
C ARG A 207 23.90 0.83 11.64
N LEU A 208 22.79 0.48 12.28
CA LEU A 208 21.47 0.93 11.86
C LEU A 208 21.27 2.41 12.19
N PRO A 209 20.54 3.16 11.34
CA PRO A 209 20.09 4.50 11.69
C PRO A 209 19.11 4.44 12.87
N GLU A 210 19.01 5.52 13.64
CA GLU A 210 18.09 5.54 14.79
C GLU A 210 16.62 5.61 14.34
N LEU A 211 16.38 6.37 13.28
CA LEU A 211 15.08 6.46 12.61
C LEU A 211 15.29 6.45 11.10
N VAL A 212 14.35 5.83 10.41
CA VAL A 212 14.20 5.92 8.96
C VAL A 212 12.88 6.63 8.68
N ARG A 213 12.93 7.69 7.86
CA ARG A 213 11.76 8.36 7.33
C ARG A 213 11.61 8.02 5.86
N ILE A 214 10.42 7.60 5.45
CA ILE A 214 10.07 7.30 4.06
C ILE A 214 8.86 8.14 3.68
N GLY A 215 9.03 9.01 2.70
CA GLY A 215 7.97 9.77 2.05
C GLY A 215 7.66 9.20 0.67
N ILE A 216 6.38 9.13 0.31
CA ILE A 216 5.93 8.65 -1.00
C ILE A 216 5.12 9.76 -1.65
N ARG A 217 5.46 10.09 -2.89
CA ARG A 217 4.72 11.03 -3.72
C ARG A 217 4.03 10.30 -4.86
N PHE A 218 2.75 10.56 -5.07
CA PHE A 218 2.00 10.01 -6.19
C PHE A 218 2.00 10.97 -7.38
N VAL A 219 1.68 10.44 -8.55
CA VAL A 219 1.53 11.25 -9.77
C VAL A 219 0.45 12.34 -9.56
N PRO A 220 0.56 13.55 -10.15
CA PRO A 220 -0.35 14.66 -9.86
C PRO A 220 -1.85 14.42 -10.14
N ARG A 221 -2.18 13.40 -10.94
CA ARG A 221 -3.57 12.99 -11.23
C ARG A 221 -4.15 12.05 -10.16
N ASP A 222 -3.31 11.57 -9.26
CA ASP A 222 -3.67 10.69 -8.16
C ASP A 222 -3.91 11.53 -6.91
N GLY A 223 -5.15 11.61 -6.44
CA GLY A 223 -5.53 12.37 -5.26
C GLY A 223 -5.13 11.72 -3.94
N ARG A 224 -4.49 10.54 -3.97
CA ARG A 224 -4.01 9.87 -2.77
C ARG A 224 -2.89 10.68 -2.12
N HIS A 225 -3.02 10.94 -0.83
CA HIS A 225 -1.98 11.54 -0.01
C HIS A 225 -1.51 10.52 1.02
N TRP A 226 -0.20 10.37 1.17
CA TRP A 226 0.42 9.41 2.06
C TRP A 226 1.26 10.13 3.12
N PRO A 227 1.06 9.85 4.42
CA PRO A 227 1.84 10.48 5.48
C PRO A 227 3.26 9.89 5.54
N ASP A 228 4.26 10.73 5.81
CA ASP A 228 5.63 10.25 6.01
C ASP A 228 5.69 9.15 7.08
N ILE A 229 6.25 8.00 6.70
CA ILE A 229 6.44 6.87 7.61
C ILE A 229 7.75 7.10 8.34
N VAL A 230 7.70 7.24 9.67
CA VAL A 230 8.88 7.22 10.53
C VAL A 230 8.88 5.94 11.35
N ALA A 231 9.95 5.16 11.24
CA ALA A 231 10.12 3.90 11.96
C ALA A 231 11.56 3.78 12.49
N ALA A 232 11.68 3.20 13.69
CA ALA A 232 12.95 2.85 14.29
C ALA A 232 13.30 1.40 13.92
N PRO A 233 14.48 1.15 13.31
CA PRO A 233 15.03 -0.20 13.24
C PRO A 233 15.23 -0.79 14.64
N LEU A 234 15.05 -2.11 14.80
CA LEU A 234 15.33 -2.77 16.07
C LEU A 234 16.81 -2.54 16.39
N ARG A 235 17.04 -1.72 17.41
CA ARG A 235 18.38 -1.50 17.94
C ARG A 235 18.87 -2.82 18.53
N ASP A 236 20.12 -3.15 18.26
CA ASP A 236 20.84 -4.20 18.98
C ASP A 236 20.58 -3.98 20.48
N PRO A 237 20.02 -4.97 21.22
CA PRO A 237 19.88 -4.84 22.66
C PRO A 237 21.29 -4.61 23.21
N MET A 238 21.51 -3.42 23.80
CA MET A 238 22.81 -3.06 24.37
C MET A 238 23.28 -4.17 25.35
N PRO A 239 24.58 -4.50 25.35
CA PRO A 239 25.19 -5.51 26.23
C PRO A 239 25.11 -5.14 27.71
#